data_AF-A0A353BRU6-F1
#
_entry.id   AF-A0A353BRU6-F1
#
_cell.length_a   1.000
_cell.length_b   1.000
_cell.length_c   1.000
_cell.angle_alpha   90.00
_cell.angle_beta   90.00
_cell.angle_gamma   90.00
#
_symmetry.space_group_name_H-M   'P 1'
#
loop_
_entity.id
_entity.type
_entity.pdbx_description
1 polymer ?
#
loop_
_entity_poly.entity_id
_entity_poly.type
_entity_poly.pdbx_seq_one_letter_code
_entity_poly.pdbx_strand_id
1 'polypeptide(L)' 'MALAKGQAIYQTNSILTSKPEELTLMLYNGLVKFLIQAQKAIEEKNIQKSHDNLIKAQNIVIE' A
#
# COMPACT_ATOMS: atom_id res chain seq x y z
N MET A 1 10.46 8.60 21.29
CA MET A 1 9.54 7.73 20.49
C MET A 1 8.09 8.27 20.50
N ALA A 2 7.85 9.54 20.11
CA ALA A 2 6.51 10.15 20.21
C ALA A 2 5.98 10.80 18.92
N LEU A 3 6.72 10.77 17.80
CA LEU A 3 6.34 11.48 16.57
C LEU A 3 5.55 10.61 15.57
N ALA A 4 5.54 9.28 15.71
CA ALA A 4 4.91 8.37 14.75
C ALA A 4 3.40 8.13 14.99
N LYS A 5 2.87 8.43 16.19
CA LYS A 5 1.47 8.14 16.53
C LYS A 5 0.47 9.14 15.93
N GLY A 6 0.89 10.38 15.64
CA GLY A 6 0.00 11.40 15.06
C GLY A 6 -0.42 11.08 13.62
N GLN A 7 0.52 10.70 12.75
CA GLN A 7 0.23 10.42 11.34
C GLN A 7 -0.69 9.22 11.13
N ALA A 8 -0.54 8.17 11.94
CA ALA A 8 -1.38 6.98 11.86
C ALA A 8 -2.86 7.31 12.12
N ILE A 9 -3.16 8.16 13.10
CA ILE A 9 -4.55 8.53 13.47
C ILE A 9 -5.24 9.31 12.32
N TYR A 10 -4.52 10.21 11.63
CA TYR A 10 -5.08 10.94 10.49
C TYR A 10 -5.33 10.05 9.26
N GLN A 11 -4.44 9.08 9.00
CA GLN A 11 -4.65 8.10 7.93
C GLN A 11 -5.89 7.24 8.21
N THR A 12 -6.07 6.78 9.46
CA THR A 12 -7.23 5.97 9.83
C THR A 12 -8.55 6.75 9.77
N ASN A 13 -8.59 8.00 10.23
CA ASN A 13 -9.81 8.82 10.19
C ASN A 13 -10.23 9.22 8.77
N SER A 14 -9.24 9.40 7.87
CA SER A 14 -9.53 9.66 6.45
C SER A 14 -10.20 8.45 5.81
N ILE A 15 -9.72 7.23 6.08
CA ILE A 15 -10.32 5.98 5.57
C ILE A 15 -11.77 5.82 6.08
N LEU A 16 -12.03 6.11 7.37
CA LEU A 16 -13.35 5.92 7.99
C LEU A 16 -14.43 6.90 7.51
N THR A 17 -14.04 8.03 6.91
CA THR A 17 -14.97 9.08 6.43
C THR A 17 -14.95 9.25 4.90
N SER A 18 -14.11 8.46 4.22
CA SER A 18 -14.00 8.48 2.76
C SER A 18 -15.24 7.91 2.10
N LYS A 19 -15.62 8.50 0.97
CA LYS A 19 -16.67 7.92 0.11
C LYS A 19 -16.20 6.57 -0.47
N PRO A 20 -17.12 5.67 -0.85
CA PRO A 20 -16.77 4.39 -1.48
C PRO A 20 -15.81 4.52 -2.67
N GLU A 21 -15.99 5.58 -3.47
CA GLU A 21 -15.16 5.87 -4.65
C GLU A 21 -13.72 6.27 -4.26
N GLU A 22 -13.56 6.98 -3.14
CA GLU A 22 -12.26 7.37 -2.60
C GLU A 22 -11.55 6.16 -1.99
N LEU A 23 -12.28 5.22 -1.38
CA LEU A 23 -11.72 3.96 -0.90
C LEU A 23 -11.16 3.12 -2.05
N THR A 24 -11.89 2.99 -3.16
CA THR A 24 -11.38 2.32 -4.36
C THR A 24 -10.12 3.01 -4.89
N LEU A 25 -10.11 4.34 -4.95
CA LEU A 25 -8.91 5.09 -5.37
C LEU A 25 -7.73 4.86 -4.42
N MET A 26 -7.96 4.81 -3.11
CA MET A 26 -6.94 4.50 -2.11
C MET A 26 -6.37 3.09 -2.28
N LEU A 27 -7.21 2.10 -2.59
CA LEU A 27 -6.78 0.73 -2.92
C LEU A 27 -5.89 0.73 -4.16
N TYR A 28 -6.31 1.38 -5.25
CA TYR A 28 -5.48 1.48 -6.47
C TYR A 28 -4.16 2.22 -6.23
N ASN A 29 -4.15 3.27 -5.41
CA ASN A 29 -2.92 3.95 -5.02
C ASN A 29 -1.97 3.03 -4.24
N GLY A 30 -2.53 2.21 -3.34
CA GLY A 30 -1.80 1.15 -2.63
C GLY A 30 -1.21 0.11 -3.58
N LEU A 31 -2.01 -0.35 -4.55
CA LEU A 31 -1.61 -1.30 -5.58
C LEU A 31 -0.41 -0.78 -6.39
N VAL A 32 -0.52 0.42 -6.95
CA VAL A 32 0.56 1.05 -7.74
C VAL A 32 1.84 1.18 -6.92
N LYS A 33 1.72 1.60 -5.66
CA LYS A 33 2.85 1.72 -4.73
C LYS A 33 3.57 0.38 -4.50
N PHE A 34 2.84 -0.73 -4.38
CA PHE A 34 3.45 -2.05 -4.21
C PHE A 34 4.09 -2.57 -5.50
N LEU A 35 3.47 -2.32 -6.66
CA LEU A 35 4.05 -2.69 -7.95
C LEU A 35 5.38 -1.97 -8.23
N ILE A 36 5.46 -0.66 -7.96
CA ILE A 36 6.71 0.10 -8.09
C ILE A 36 7.81 -0.46 -7.16
N GLN A 37 7.45 -0.81 -5.92
CA GLN A 37 8.40 -1.40 -4.98
C GLN A 37 8.86 -2.80 -5.40
N ALA A 38 7.95 -3.61 -5.95
CA ALA A 38 8.28 -4.92 -6.50
C ALA A 38 9.23 -4.79 -7.69
N GLN A 39 8.96 -3.87 -8.62
CA GLN A 39 9.84 -3.57 -9.76
C GLN A 39 11.25 -3.20 -9.29
N LYS A 40 11.35 -2.24 -8.36
CA LYS A 40 12.65 -1.83 -7.80
C LYS A 40 13.37 -2.99 -7.12
N ALA A 41 12.65 -3.83 -6.38
CA ALA A 41 13.24 -5.00 -5.72
C ALA A 41 13.76 -6.04 -6.73
N ILE A 42 13.13 -6.18 -7.90
CA ILE A 42 13.62 -7.02 -9.00
C ILE A 42 14.93 -6.45 -9.56
N GLU A 43 15.00 -5.14 -9.79
CA GLU A 43 16.22 -4.46 -10.25
C GLU A 43 17.38 -4.62 -9.26
N GLU A 44 17.08 -4.58 -7.96
CA GLU A 44 18.04 -4.84 -6.87
C GLU A 44 18.36 -6.33 -6.67
N LYS A 45 17.82 -7.24 -7.51
CA LYS A 45 17.91 -8.70 -7.39
C LYS A 45 17.42 -9.26 -6.05
N ASN A 46 16.59 -8.49 -5.33
CA ASN A 46 15.98 -8.90 -4.08
C ASN A 46 14.63 -9.60 -4.35
N ILE A 47 14.72 -10.88 -4.71
CA ILE A 47 13.56 -11.70 -5.09
C ILE A 47 12.56 -11.85 -3.94
N GLN A 48 13.03 -12.00 -2.70
CA GLN A 48 12.18 -12.10 -1.51
C GLN A 48 11.29 -10.85 -1.38
N LYS A 49 11.90 -9.67 -1.41
CA LYS A 49 11.21 -8.39 -1.29
C LYS A 49 10.29 -8.11 -2.48
N SER A 50 10.66 -8.55 -3.68
CA SER A 50 9.77 -8.48 -4.84
C SER A 50 8.52 -9.32 -4.61
N HIS A 51 8.69 -10.59 -4.22
CA HIS A 51 7.59 -11.50 -3.94
C HIS A 51 6.65 -10.96 -2.85
N ASP A 52 7.18 -10.47 -1.74
CA ASP A 52 6.38 -9.89 -0.65
C ASP A 52 5.52 -8.70 -1.11
N ASN A 53 6.04 -7.85 -2.00
CA ASN A 53 5.30 -6.73 -2.55
C ASN A 53 4.27 -7.17 -3.60
N LEU A 54 4.56 -8.21 -4.38
CA LEU A 54 3.62 -8.77 -5.35
C LEU A 54 2.43 -9.46 -4.66
N ILE A 55 2.64 -10.17 -3.55
CA ILE A 55 1.55 -10.76 -2.76
C ILE A 55 0.62 -9.66 -2.22
N LYS A 56 1.18 -8.54 -1.73
CA LYS A 56 0.37 -7.40 -1.28
C LYS A 56 -0.44 -6.77 -2.41
N ALA A 57 0.17 -6.62 -3.59
CA ALA A 57 -0.53 -6.15 -4.77
C ALA A 57 -1.67 -7.10 -5.17
N GLN A 58 -1.43 -8.41 -5.15
CA GLN A 58 -2.46 -9.42 -5.47
C GLN A 58 -3.62 -9.38 -4.47
N ASN A 59 -3.34 -9.23 -3.18
CA ASN A 59 -4.39 -9.14 -2.17
C ASN A 59 -5.33 -7.96 -2.43
N ILE A 60 -4.81 -6.80 -2.86
CA ILE A 60 -5.65 -5.63 -3.20
C ILE A 60 -6.55 -5.89 -4.42
N VAL A 61 -6.11 -6.72 -5.37
CA VAL A 61 -6.89 -7.03 -6.59
C VAL A 61 -7.96 -8.09 -6.34
N ILE A 62 -7.73 -8.99 -5.36
CA ILE A 62 -8.64 -10.08 -5.02
C ILE A 62 -9.78 -9.61 -4.09
N GLU A 63 -9.55 -8.53 -3.34
CA GLU A 63 -10.50 -7.94 -2.38
C GLU A 63 -11.65 -7.18 -3.07
#